data_AF-A0A853FLF3-F1
#
_entry.id   AF-A0A853FLF3-F1
#
_cell.length_a   1.000
_cell.length_b   1.000
_cell.length_c   1.000
_cell.angle_alpha   90.00
_cell.angle_beta   90.00
_cell.angle_gamma   90.00
#
_symmetry.space_group_name_H-M   'P 1'
#
loop_
_entity.id
_entity.type
_entity.pdbx_description
1 polymer ?
#
loop_
_entity_poly.entity_id
_entity_poly.type
_entity_poly.pdbx_seq_one_letter_code
_entity_poly.pdbx_strand_id
1 'polypeptide(L)'
;MLRHLPTALLILGPVPPVEATPAQPVQKTGQCSIDSLPEPQKRRLIDGYVSRHKTQGKASADAWAKAQEGAVYKQLVAQGACPATRGAAQTAKAPPRTGKKAILNRRGQPCRNIVVENQVFPGFGGEPMRMALVQVCKD
;
A
#
# COMPACT_ATOMS: atom_id res chain seq x y z
N MET A 1 69.34 3.10 -15.88
CA MET A 1 68.17 2.25 -15.55
C MET A 1 67.61 2.71 -14.21
N LEU A 2 66.27 2.73 -14.06
CA LEU A 2 65.44 3.15 -12.89
C LEU A 2 65.50 4.67 -12.57
N ARG A 3 64.58 5.55 -12.99
CA ARG A 3 63.11 5.71 -12.77
C ARG A 3 62.71 5.95 -11.30
N HIS A 4 62.11 7.14 -11.05
CA HIS A 4 60.98 7.52 -10.16
C HIS A 4 61.23 8.90 -9.49
N LEU A 5 60.91 10.01 -10.17
CA LEU A 5 59.66 10.82 -10.10
C LEU A 5 59.31 11.43 -8.71
N PRO A 6 59.16 12.76 -8.60
CA PRO A 6 58.70 13.44 -7.38
C PRO A 6 57.17 13.32 -7.27
N THR A 7 56.66 12.85 -6.13
CA THR A 7 55.22 12.83 -5.89
C THR A 7 54.83 14.16 -5.24
N ALA A 8 54.18 15.00 -6.05
CA ALA A 8 53.66 16.29 -5.67
C ALA A 8 52.66 16.17 -4.50
N LEU A 9 52.90 16.98 -3.47
CA LEU A 9 52.03 17.22 -2.34
C LEU A 9 50.78 17.96 -2.85
N LEU A 10 49.66 17.26 -3.05
CA LEU A 10 48.39 17.89 -3.39
C LEU A 10 47.75 18.49 -2.14
N ILE A 11 47.52 19.79 -2.21
CA ILE A 11 46.97 20.68 -1.20
C ILE A 11 45.52 20.28 -0.87
N LEU A 12 45.25 20.04 0.41
CA LEU A 12 43.89 20.00 0.97
C LEU A 12 43.27 21.40 0.89
N GLY A 13 42.31 21.58 -0.02
CA GLY A 13 41.36 22.69 0.03
C GLY A 13 40.10 22.28 0.81
N PRO A 14 39.59 23.10 1.74
CA PRO A 14 38.34 22.81 2.44
C PRO A 14 37.15 22.96 1.48
N VAL A 15 36.46 21.85 1.24
CA VAL A 15 35.19 21.81 0.52
C VAL A 15 34.12 22.40 1.46
N PRO A 16 33.32 23.41 1.04
CA PRO A 16 32.21 23.86 1.86
C PRO A 16 31.21 22.71 2.06
N PRO A 17 30.56 22.61 3.23
CA PRO A 17 29.46 21.67 3.41
C PRO A 17 28.34 22.11 2.47
N VAL A 18 28.12 21.37 1.40
CA VAL A 18 26.82 21.36 0.74
C VAL A 18 25.87 20.78 1.78
N GLU A 19 25.15 21.66 2.45
CA GLU A 19 23.96 21.33 3.19
C GLU A 19 23.01 20.69 2.19
N ALA A 20 23.06 19.36 2.14
CA ALA A 20 22.08 18.56 1.44
C ALA A 20 20.76 18.86 2.13
N THR A 21 20.04 19.86 1.62
CA THR A 21 18.62 20.04 1.91
C THR A 21 18.02 18.68 1.64
N PRO A 22 17.48 17.97 2.65
CA PRO A 22 16.79 16.72 2.39
C PRO A 22 15.66 17.10 1.45
N ALA A 23 15.79 16.70 0.19
CA ALA A 23 14.73 16.80 -0.78
C ALA A 23 13.56 16.04 -0.15
N GLN A 24 12.62 16.79 0.41
CA GLN A 24 11.45 16.20 1.04
C GLN A 24 10.80 15.38 -0.07
N PRO A 25 10.63 14.06 0.12
CA PRO A 25 10.00 13.24 -0.90
C PRO A 25 8.63 13.85 -1.16
N VAL A 26 8.42 14.28 -2.41
CA VAL A 26 7.11 14.74 -2.90
C VAL A 26 6.15 13.59 -2.63
N GLN A 27 5.41 13.72 -1.53
CA GLN A 27 4.46 12.71 -1.10
C GLN A 27 3.39 12.69 -2.18
N LYS A 28 3.37 11.62 -2.99
CA LYS A 28 2.21 11.28 -3.80
C LYS A 28 1.08 10.96 -2.83
N THR A 29 0.37 12.01 -2.43
CA THR A 29 -0.88 11.96 -1.68
C THR A 29 -1.84 11.03 -2.43
N GLY A 30 -2.04 9.83 -1.90
CA GLY A 30 -3.12 8.95 -2.35
C GLY A 30 -2.87 7.45 -2.24
N GLN A 31 -1.64 6.96 -2.07
CA GLN A 31 -1.37 5.52 -2.04
C GLN A 31 -0.45 5.16 -0.88
N CYS A 32 -1.02 4.74 0.25
CA CYS A 32 -0.32 4.04 1.35
C CYS A 32 0.15 2.64 0.92
N SER A 33 1.03 2.58 -0.06
CA SER A 33 1.63 1.33 -0.51
C SER A 33 3.05 1.19 0.02
N ILE A 34 3.63 0.01 -0.19
CA ILE A 34 5.04 -0.27 0.07
C ILE A 34 5.98 0.72 -0.66
N ASP A 35 5.52 1.36 -1.74
CA ASP A 35 6.28 2.36 -2.50
C ASP A 35 6.40 3.71 -1.78
N SER A 36 5.59 3.94 -0.75
CA SER A 36 5.72 5.11 0.13
C SER A 36 6.77 4.93 1.22
N LEU A 37 7.33 3.73 1.36
CA LEU A 37 8.38 3.48 2.35
C LEU A 37 9.72 4.07 1.90
N PRO A 38 10.58 4.48 2.84
CA PRO A 38 11.97 4.75 2.56
C PRO A 38 12.65 3.56 1.87
N GLU A 39 13.48 3.83 0.85
CA GLU A 39 14.17 2.80 0.04
C GLU A 39 14.85 1.68 0.84
N PRO A 40 15.59 1.95 1.95
CA PRO A 40 16.20 0.89 2.76
C PRO A 40 15.18 -0.09 3.33
N GLN A 41 13.99 0.40 3.67
CA GLN A 41 12.94 -0.39 4.28
C GLN A 41 12.14 -1.17 3.24
N LYS A 42 11.85 -0.54 2.10
CA LYS A 42 11.30 -1.21 0.92
C LYS A 42 12.17 -2.39 0.50
N ARG A 43 13.50 -2.21 0.43
CA ARG A 43 14.44 -3.27 0.07
C ARG A 43 14.41 -4.44 1.05
N ARG A 44 14.38 -4.20 2.37
CA ARG A 44 14.23 -5.27 3.38
C ARG A 44 12.95 -6.10 3.19
N LEU A 45 11.84 -5.46 2.83
CA LEU A 45 10.59 -6.16 2.58
C LEU A 45 10.65 -7.01 1.30
N ILE A 46 11.27 -6.49 0.24
CA ILE A 46 11.47 -7.23 -1.02
C ILE A 46 12.38 -8.44 -0.77
N ASP A 47 13.51 -8.25 -0.09
CA ASP A 47 14.46 -9.32 0.21
C ASP A 47 13.82 -10.42 1.07
N GLY A 48 13.02 -10.03 2.07
CA GLY A 48 12.23 -10.95 2.90
C GLY A 48 11.21 -11.75 2.09
N TYR A 49 10.51 -11.12 1.15
CA TYR A 49 9.58 -11.80 0.26
C TYR A 49 10.31 -12.80 -0.64
N VAL A 50 11.38 -12.36 -1.31
CA VAL A 50 12.16 -13.18 -2.24
C VAL A 50 12.77 -14.39 -1.52
N SER A 51 13.33 -14.19 -0.33
CA SER A 51 13.91 -15.28 0.47
C SER A 51 12.87 -16.35 0.81
N ARG A 52 11.68 -15.93 1.29
CA ARG A 52 10.58 -16.87 1.61
C ARG A 52 10.01 -17.53 0.37
N HIS A 53 9.89 -16.79 -0.72
CA HIS A 53 9.41 -17.36 -1.99
C HIS A 53 10.34 -18.48 -2.45
N LYS A 54 11.66 -18.29 -2.34
CA LYS A 54 12.67 -19.30 -2.71
C LYS A 54 12.70 -20.51 -1.78
N THR A 55 12.46 -20.32 -0.48
CA THR A 55 12.66 -21.37 0.54
C THR A 55 11.37 -22.08 0.97
N GLN A 56 10.25 -21.39 0.96
CA GLN A 56 8.97 -21.83 1.53
C GLN A 56 7.81 -21.74 0.51
N GLY A 57 8.10 -21.27 -0.71
CA GLY A 57 7.13 -21.15 -1.79
C GLY A 57 6.24 -19.91 -1.69
N LYS A 58 5.48 -19.69 -2.76
CA LYS A 58 4.67 -18.49 -2.96
C LYS A 58 3.64 -18.26 -1.85
N ALA A 59 2.95 -19.31 -1.40
CA ALA A 59 1.91 -19.18 -0.38
C ALA A 59 2.45 -18.63 0.95
N SER A 60 3.64 -19.09 1.38
CA SER A 60 4.30 -18.57 2.58
C SER A 60 4.77 -17.13 2.40
N ALA A 61 5.32 -16.80 1.23
CA ALA A 61 5.75 -15.44 0.92
C ALA A 61 4.59 -14.44 0.91
N ASP A 62 3.45 -14.82 0.30
CA ASP A 62 2.23 -14.01 0.28
C ASP A 62 1.63 -13.82 1.69
N ALA A 63 1.58 -14.88 2.49
CA ALA A 63 1.08 -14.82 3.86
C ALA A 63 1.96 -13.92 4.74
N TRP A 64 3.27 -14.03 4.59
CA TRP A 64 4.22 -13.14 5.25
C TRP A 64 4.05 -11.68 4.82
N ALA A 65 3.92 -11.41 3.51
CA ALA A 65 3.72 -10.05 3.00
C ALA A 65 2.46 -9.40 3.59
N LYS A 66 1.34 -10.15 3.63
CA LYS A 66 0.10 -9.70 4.29
C LYS A 66 0.28 -9.39 5.77
N ALA A 67 1.09 -10.18 6.48
CA ALA A 67 1.39 -9.91 7.89
C ALA A 67 2.19 -8.61 8.08
N GLN A 68 2.98 -8.18 7.09
CA GLN A 68 3.74 -6.92 7.15
C GLN A 68 2.88 -5.67 6.90
N GLU A 69 1.76 -5.79 6.18
CA GLU A 69 0.91 -4.64 5.81
C GLU A 69 0.49 -3.79 7.01
N GLY A 70 0.12 -4.43 8.12
CA GLY A 70 -0.31 -3.73 9.34
C GLY A 70 0.81 -2.91 10.00
N ALA A 71 2.02 -3.45 10.04
CA ALA A 71 3.18 -2.78 10.61
C ALA A 71 3.65 -1.62 9.72
N VAL A 72 3.70 -1.86 8.41
CA VAL A 72 4.04 -0.86 7.39
C VAL A 72 3.06 0.31 7.43
N TYR A 73 1.76 0.02 7.49
CA TYR A 73 0.72 1.05 7.56
C TYR A 73 0.86 1.93 8.81
N LYS A 74 1.05 1.32 10.00
CA LYS A 74 1.26 2.07 11.25
C LYS A 74 2.47 3.00 11.14
N GLN A 75 3.53 2.53 10.50
CA GLN A 75 4.73 3.34 10.33
C GLN A 75 4.52 4.50 9.35
N LEU A 76 3.83 4.26 8.23
CA LEU A 76 3.50 5.32 7.28
C LEU A 76 2.57 6.37 7.90
N VAL A 77 1.65 5.98 8.78
CA VAL A 77 0.84 6.91 9.57
C VAL A 77 1.71 7.74 10.51
N ALA A 78 2.65 7.11 11.24
CA ALA A 78 3.55 7.82 12.14
C ALA A 78 4.47 8.81 11.41
N GLN A 79 4.82 8.52 10.15
CA GLN A 79 5.63 9.40 9.29
C GLN A 79 4.80 10.50 8.59
N GLY A 80 3.49 10.56 8.84
CA GLY A 80 2.59 11.50 8.17
C GLY A 80 2.35 11.21 6.68
N ALA A 81 2.89 10.10 6.16
CA ALA A 81 2.71 9.67 4.77
C ALA A 81 1.31 9.10 4.50
N CYS A 82 0.57 8.77 5.56
CA CYS A 82 -0.77 8.19 5.49
C CYS A 82 -1.73 8.81 6.50
N PRO A 83 -3.02 8.97 6.14
CA PRO A 83 -4.03 9.42 7.09
C PRO A 83 -4.18 8.39 8.22
N ALA A 84 -4.25 8.88 9.47
CA ALA A 84 -4.41 8.07 10.68
C ALA A 84 -5.75 7.33 10.71
N THR A 85 -6.77 7.92 10.10
CA THR A 85 -7.96 7.19 9.68
C THR A 85 -7.59 6.38 8.46
N ARG A 86 -7.73 5.05 8.51
CA ARG A 86 -7.82 4.21 7.30
C ARG A 86 -9.14 4.50 6.58
N GLY A 87 -9.37 5.76 6.23
CA GLY A 87 -10.54 6.26 5.56
C GLY A 87 -10.23 6.44 4.08
N ALA A 88 -10.76 5.53 3.27
CA ALA A 88 -11.16 5.80 1.89
C ALA A 88 -10.10 6.28 0.86
N ALA A 89 -8.81 5.97 1.03
CA ALA A 89 -7.83 6.13 -0.06
C ALA A 89 -7.02 4.85 -0.30
N GLN A 90 -7.73 3.72 -0.44
CA GLN A 90 -7.17 2.49 -1.02
C GLN A 90 -8.26 1.45 -1.24
N THR A 91 -9.21 1.80 -2.10
CA THR A 91 -9.82 0.85 -3.02
C THR A 91 -10.64 1.68 -4.00
N ALA A 92 -10.06 2.04 -5.15
CA ALA A 92 -10.77 1.80 -6.40
C ALA A 92 -10.77 0.27 -6.61
N LYS A 93 -11.52 -0.40 -5.74
CA LYS A 93 -11.82 -1.83 -5.69
C LYS A 93 -13.15 -1.87 -4.95
N ALA A 94 -14.10 -2.65 -5.45
CA ALA A 94 -15.43 -2.76 -4.87
C ALA A 94 -15.37 -2.92 -3.34
N PRO A 95 -16.32 -2.31 -2.58
CA PRO A 95 -16.29 -2.35 -1.13
C PRO A 95 -16.21 -3.80 -0.62
N PRO A 96 -15.32 -4.11 0.34
CA PRO A 96 -15.26 -5.44 0.95
C PRO A 96 -16.56 -5.71 1.68
N ARG A 97 -17.18 -6.86 1.36
CA ARG A 97 -18.36 -7.41 2.03
C ARG A 97 -18.15 -7.38 3.53
N THR A 98 -18.88 -6.49 4.20
CA THR A 98 -19.03 -6.46 5.65
C THR A 98 -19.43 -7.85 6.14
N GLY A 99 -18.86 -8.24 7.28
CA GLY A 99 -18.95 -9.58 7.84
C GLY A 99 -20.34 -10.20 7.80
N LYS A 100 -20.36 -11.50 7.48
CA LYS A 100 -21.42 -12.51 7.64
C LYS A 100 -22.71 -12.03 8.33
N LYS A 101 -23.50 -11.19 7.67
CA LYS A 101 -24.95 -11.17 7.86
C LYS A 101 -25.51 -11.93 6.66
N ALA A 102 -26.15 -13.07 6.91
CA ALA A 102 -26.80 -13.82 5.84
C ALA A 102 -27.81 -12.87 5.16
N ILE A 103 -27.74 -12.74 3.83
CA ILE A 103 -28.79 -12.07 3.08
C ILE A 103 -30.05 -12.87 3.33
N LEU A 104 -31.09 -12.22 3.83
CA LEU A 104 -32.34 -12.88 4.13
C LEU A 104 -33.28 -12.75 2.93
N ASN A 105 -34.05 -13.80 2.65
CA ASN A 105 -35.18 -13.71 1.72
C ASN A 105 -36.32 -12.89 2.35
N ARG A 106 -37.40 -12.66 1.60
CA ARG A 106 -38.59 -11.94 2.09
C ARG A 106 -39.21 -12.57 3.35
N ARG A 107 -38.95 -13.87 3.60
CA ARG A 107 -39.44 -14.64 4.75
C ARG A 107 -38.48 -14.60 5.95
N GLY A 108 -37.39 -13.83 5.88
CA GLY A 108 -36.40 -13.71 6.96
C GLY A 108 -35.45 -14.91 7.08
N GLN A 109 -35.44 -15.84 6.11
CA GLN A 109 -34.54 -17.00 6.12
C GLN A 109 -33.25 -16.71 5.33
N PRO A 110 -32.12 -17.38 5.64
CA PRO A 110 -30.90 -17.27 4.84
C PRO A 110 -31.18 -17.60 3.37
N CYS A 111 -30.86 -16.66 2.49
CA CYS A 111 -31.06 -16.76 1.06
C CYS A 111 -30.12 -17.80 0.45
N ARG A 112 -30.66 -18.69 -0.38
CA ARG A 112 -29.92 -19.74 -1.09
C ARG A 112 -29.47 -19.26 -2.47
N ASN A 113 -30.29 -18.47 -3.17
CA ASN A 113 -29.97 -17.94 -4.48
C ASN A 113 -29.65 -16.44 -4.44
N ILE A 114 -28.35 -16.13 -4.32
CA ILE A 114 -27.84 -14.76 -4.29
C ILE A 114 -27.27 -14.41 -5.67
N VAL A 115 -27.89 -13.45 -6.35
CA VAL A 115 -27.43 -12.93 -7.64
C VAL A 115 -26.88 -11.53 -7.45
N VAL A 116 -25.82 -11.19 -8.21
CA VAL A 116 -25.26 -9.85 -8.23
C VAL A 116 -25.95 -9.05 -9.35
N GLU A 117 -26.59 -7.95 -8.99
CA GLU A 117 -27.25 -7.03 -9.92
C GLU A 117 -26.65 -5.64 -9.86
N ASN A 118 -26.61 -4.96 -11.00
CA ASN A 118 -26.12 -3.58 -11.08
C ASN A 118 -27.27 -2.62 -10.76
N GLN A 119 -27.20 -1.94 -9.62
CA GLN A 119 -28.23 -1.02 -9.13
C GLN A 119 -27.75 0.42 -9.21
N VAL A 120 -28.67 1.31 -9.59
CA VAL A 120 -28.43 2.75 -9.62
C VAL A 120 -28.89 3.33 -8.28
N PHE A 121 -28.00 4.05 -7.60
CA PHE A 121 -28.28 4.71 -6.32
C PHE A 121 -28.23 6.23 -6.46
N PRO A 122 -29.14 6.96 -5.80
CA PRO A 122 -29.03 8.41 -5.72
C PRO A 122 -27.74 8.80 -4.99
N GLY A 123 -27.00 9.73 -5.58
CA GLY A 123 -25.92 10.41 -4.90
C GLY A 123 -26.51 11.38 -3.87
N PHE A 124 -26.10 11.27 -2.61
CA PHE A 124 -26.52 12.21 -1.58
C PHE A 124 -25.58 13.41 -1.55
N GLY A 125 -26.12 14.62 -1.36
CA GLY A 125 -25.31 15.85 -1.27
C GLY A 125 -24.89 16.46 -2.62
N GLY A 126 -25.69 16.26 -3.69
CA GLY A 126 -25.38 16.82 -5.01
C GLY A 126 -24.43 15.97 -5.86
N GLU A 127 -24.06 14.77 -5.39
CA GLU A 127 -23.30 13.82 -6.20
C GLU A 127 -24.16 13.26 -7.36
N PRO A 128 -23.54 12.95 -8.52
CA PRO A 128 -24.21 12.24 -9.60
C PRO A 128 -24.66 10.83 -9.17
N MET A 129 -25.66 10.29 -9.87
CA MET A 129 -26.14 8.91 -9.67
C MET A 129 -24.98 7.92 -9.72
N ARG A 130 -24.97 6.97 -8.77
CA ARG A 130 -23.87 6.01 -8.64
C ARG A 130 -24.35 4.61 -8.99
N MET A 131 -23.53 3.89 -9.76
CA MET A 131 -23.76 2.47 -10.04
C MET A 131 -23.03 1.62 -9.01
N ALA A 132 -23.72 0.63 -8.44
CA ALA A 132 -23.10 -0.35 -7.56
C ALA A 132 -23.65 -1.76 -7.81
N LEU A 133 -22.74 -2.74 -7.74
CA LEU A 133 -23.09 -4.15 -7.75
C LEU A 133 -23.65 -4.55 -6.37
N VAL A 134 -24.92 -4.93 -6.33
CA VAL A 134 -25.65 -5.30 -5.12
C VAL A 134 -26.00 -6.78 -5.18
N GLN A 135 -25.86 -7.46 -4.05
CA GLN A 135 -26.30 -8.84 -3.92
C GLN A 135 -27.79 -8.86 -3.56
N VAL A 136 -28.62 -9.42 -4.44
CA VAL A 136 -30.06 -9.58 -4.24
C VAL A 136 -30.42 -11.05 -4.05
N CYS A 137 -31.44 -11.30 -3.23
CA CYS A 137 -32.01 -12.62 -3.06
C CYS A 137 -33.08 -12.87 -4.14
N LYS A 138 -33.01 -13.99 -4.86
CA LYS A 138 -33.97 -14.39 -5.90
C LYS A 138 -34.79 -15.64 -5.55
N ASP A 139 -34.82 -16.02 -4.28
CA ASP A 139 -35.69 -17.08 -3.77
C ASP A 139 -37.17 -16.65 -3.67
#